data_AF-A0A392PQ05-F1
#
_entry.id   AF-A0A392PQ05-F1
#
_cell.length_a   1.000
_cell.length_b   1.000
_cell.length_c   1.000
_cell.angle_alpha   90.00
_cell.angle_beta   90.00
_cell.angle_gamma   90.00
#
_symmetry.space_group_name_H-M   'P 1'
#
loop_
_entity.id
_entity.type
_entity.pdbx_description
1 polymer ?
#
loop_
_entity_poly.entity_id
_entity_poly.type
_entity_poly.pdbx_seq_one_letter_code
_entity_poly.pdbx_strand_id
1 'polypeptide(L)' 'MKRPALYGVGNDLHVKPLSANFFLSYLKELSLPFDDLEVKEISIGEAEALRFLGAFLTSKFTLTSGLQDFLNVPNLESTF' A
#
# COMPACT_ATOMS: atom_id res chain seq x y z
N MET A 1 5.88 18.76 -22.61
CA MET A 1 5.90 18.66 -21.14
C MET A 1 5.99 17.19 -20.74
N LYS A 2 6.97 16.80 -19.91
CA LYS A 2 7.05 15.43 -19.36
C LYS A 2 6.13 15.35 -18.16
N ARG A 3 5.17 14.41 -18.16
CA ARG A 3 4.36 14.11 -16.98
C ARG A 3 5.10 13.09 -16.09
N PRO A 4 5.03 13.20 -14.76
CA PRO A 4 5.51 12.15 -13.87
C PRO A 4 4.82 10.83 -14.19
N ALA A 5 5.58 9.75 -14.26
CA ALA A 5 5.03 8.41 -14.40
C ALA A 5 4.62 7.91 -13.01
N LEU A 6 3.38 7.40 -12.89
CA LEU A 6 2.87 6.78 -11.67
C LEU A 6 2.99 5.27 -11.78
N TYR A 7 3.33 4.63 -10.67
CA TYR A 7 3.47 3.18 -10.57
C TYR A 7 2.72 2.68 -9.35
N GLY A 8 2.01 1.56 -9.53
CA GLY A 8 1.39 0.82 -8.46
C GLY A 8 2.33 -0.31 -8.03
N VAL A 9 2.47 -0.50 -6.73
CA VAL A 9 3.27 -1.58 -6.15
C VAL A 9 2.33 -2.44 -5.32
N GLY A 10 2.31 -3.75 -5.61
CA GLY A 10 1.56 -4.73 -4.83
C GLY A 10 2.28 -5.16 -3.56
N ASN A 11 1.59 -5.90 -2.68
CA ASN A 11 2.18 -6.43 -1.45
C ASN A 11 3.31 -7.46 -1.71
N ASP A 12 3.26 -8.08 -2.88
CA ASP A 12 4.25 -8.96 -3.50
C ASP A 12 5.38 -8.19 -4.21
N LEU A 13 5.37 -6.86 -4.11
CA LEU A 13 6.30 -5.92 -4.74
C LEU A 13 6.33 -5.96 -6.28
N HIS A 14 5.30 -6.52 -6.90
CA HIS A 14 5.15 -6.38 -8.34
C HIS A 14 4.80 -4.93 -8.69
N VAL A 15 5.68 -4.31 -9.47
CA VAL A 15 5.53 -2.94 -9.95
C VAL A 15 4.84 -2.94 -11.31
N LYS A 16 3.82 -2.11 -11.46
CA LYS A 16 3.08 -1.92 -12.73
C LYS A 16 2.78 -0.44 -12.97
N PRO A 17 2.78 0.04 -14.22
CA PRO A 17 2.33 1.39 -14.52
C PRO A 17 0.92 1.62 -13.97
N LEU A 18 0.77 2.67 -13.16
CA LEU A 18 -0.53 3.03 -12.61
C LEU A 18 -1.28 3.87 -13.63
N SER A 19 -2.21 3.23 -14.34
CA SER A 19 -3.20 3.92 -15.17
C SER A 19 -4.54 3.96 -14.44
N ALA A 20 -5.38 4.94 -14.77
CA ALA A 20 -6.74 5.03 -14.21
C ALA A 20 -7.53 3.74 -14.46
N ASN A 21 -7.44 3.19 -15.68
CA ASN A 21 -8.11 1.94 -16.04
C ASN A 21 -7.62 0.77 -15.21
N PHE A 22 -6.30 0.64 -15.03
CA PHE A 22 -5.71 -0.42 -14.20
C PHE A 22 -6.20 -0.32 -12.74
N PHE A 23 -6.16 0.88 -12.16
CA PHE A 23 -6.60 1.11 -10.78
C PHE A 23 -8.08 0.76 -10.57
N LEU A 24 -8.96 1.23 -11.47
CA LEU A 24 -10.39 0.91 -11.42
C LEU A 24 -10.67 -0.59 -11.57
N SER A 25 -9.96 -1.28 -12.48
CA SER A 25 -10.10 -2.74 -12.62
C SER A 25 -9.65 -3.49 -11.38
N TYR A 26 -8.58 -3.04 -10.74
CA TYR A 26 -8.03 -3.66 -9.53
C TYR A 26 -8.99 -3.50 -8.34
N LEU A 27 -9.57 -2.31 -8.16
CA LEU A 27 -10.58 -2.08 -7.12
C LEU A 27 -11.84 -2.95 -7.33
N LYS A 28 -12.26 -3.14 -8.58
CA LYS A 28 -13.37 -4.04 -8.92
C LYS A 28 -13.05 -5.50 -8.58
N GLU A 29 -11.83 -5.96 -8.83
CA GLU A 29 -11.37 -7.32 -8.49
C GLU A 29 -11.39 -7.56 -6.98
N LEU A 30 -10.96 -6.56 -6.20
CA LEU A 30 -11.03 -6.59 -4.73
C LEU A 30 -12.46 -6.60 -4.18
N SER A 31 -13.48 -6.36 -5.02
CA SER A 31 -14.90 -6.28 -4.63
C SER A 31 -15.17 -5.27 -3.50
N LEU A 32 -14.34 -4.23 -3.41
CA LEU A 32 -14.44 -3.20 -2.38
C LEU A 32 -15.32 -2.04 -2.87
N PRO A 33 -16.25 -1.53 -2.05
CA PRO A 33 -16.91 -0.25 -2.30
C PRO A 33 -15.87 0.87 -2.37
N PHE A 34 -16.04 1.81 -3.30
CA PHE A 34 -15.17 2.99 -3.38
C PHE A 34 -15.23 3.84 -2.10
N ASP A 35 -16.38 3.82 -1.42
CA ASP A 35 -16.61 4.55 -0.17
C ASP A 35 -15.77 4.03 1.00
N ASP A 36 -15.27 2.78 0.90
CA ASP A 36 -14.43 2.16 1.93
C ASP A 36 -12.93 2.40 1.69
N LEU A 37 -12.56 3.13 0.63
CA LEU A 37 -11.16 3.36 0.26
C LEU A 37 -10.62 4.67 0.86
N GLU A 38 -9.57 4.58 1.68
CA GLU A 38 -8.81 5.73 2.18
C GLU A 38 -7.51 5.92 1.37
N VAL A 39 -7.27 7.15 0.90
CA VAL A 39 -6.00 7.53 0.29
C VAL A 39 -5.14 8.24 1.32
N LYS A 40 -3.98 7.66 1.64
CA LYS A 40 -3.00 8.24 2.56
C LYS A 40 -1.72 8.62 1.82
N GLU A 41 -1.32 9.88 1.97
CA GLU A 41 0.01 10.32 1.55
C GLU A 41 1.01 10.05 2.68
N ILE A 42 2.08 9.32 2.35
CA ILE A 42 3.15 8.98 3.28
C ILE A 42 4.48 9.54 2.77
N SER A 43 5.23 10.17 3.67
CA SER A 43 6.61 10.56 3.40
C SER A 43 7.53 9.47 3.92
N ILE A 44 8.37 8.91 3.04
CA ILE A 44 9.33 7.86 3.41
C ILE A 44 10.70 8.51 3.57
N GLY A 45 11.18 8.60 4.81
CA GLY A 45 12.55 8.96 5.16
C GLY A 45 13.43 7.73 5.37
N GLU A 46 14.62 7.95 5.94
CA GLU A 46 15.60 6.87 6.18
C GLU A 46 15.07 5.80 7.14
N ALA A 47 14.45 6.23 8.25
CA ALA A 47 13.92 5.31 9.25
C ALA A 47 12.79 4.44 8.68
N GLU A 48 11.87 5.05 7.92
CA GLU A 48 10.78 4.35 7.25
C GLU A 48 11.32 3.38 6.18
N ALA A 49 12.33 3.80 5.41
CA ALA A 49 12.96 2.96 4.40
C ALA A 49 13.67 1.74 5.00
N LEU A 50 14.38 1.90 6.12
CA LEU A 50 15.05 0.79 6.80
C LEU A 50 14.06 -0.21 7.38
N ARG A 51 12.97 0.26 7.99
CA ARG A 51 11.88 -0.61 8.46
C ARG A 51 11.22 -1.36 7.30
N PHE A 52 10.95 -0.65 6.20
CA PHE A 52 10.39 -1.25 5.00
C PHE A 52 11.31 -2.33 4.42
N LEU A 53 12.63 -2.08 4.38
CA LEU A 53 13.62 -3.07 3.96
C LEU A 53 13.65 -4.28 4.90
N GLY A 54 13.57 -4.06 6.22
CA GLY A 54 13.45 -5.14 7.20
C GLY A 54 12.21 -5.99 6.95
N ALA A 55 11.06 -5.37 6.70
CA ALA A 55 9.82 -6.05 6.34
C ALA A 55 9.95 -6.84 5.03
N PHE A 56 10.61 -6.27 4.01
CA PHE A 56 10.85 -6.93 2.74
C PHE A 56 11.64 -8.23 2.89
N LEU A 57 12.65 -8.23 3.76
CA LEU A 57 13.52 -9.39 3.96
C LEU A 57 12.90 -10.47 4.85
N THR A 58 11.85 -10.14 5.61
CA THR A 58 11.32 -11.01 6.67
C THR A 58 9.85 -11.41 6.49
N SER A 59 9.09 -10.72 5.63
CA SER A 59 7.65 -10.89 5.48
C SER A 59 7.23 -11.18 4.04
N LYS A 60 6.16 -11.96 3.88
CA LYS A 60 5.48 -12.15 2.58
C LYS A 60 4.51 -11.00 2.25
N PHE A 61 4.16 -10.18 3.23
CA PHE A 61 3.26 -9.04 3.10
C PHE A 61 4.02 -7.74 3.38
N THR A 62 4.93 -7.41 2.47
CA THR A 62 5.96 -6.39 2.68
C THR A 62 5.36 -5.00 2.91
N LEU A 63 4.42 -4.55 2.08
CA LEU A 63 3.85 -3.20 2.22
C LEU A 63 3.05 -3.10 3.51
N THR A 64 2.21 -4.09 3.82
CA THR A 64 1.39 -4.10 5.05
C THR A 64 2.25 -4.07 6.31
N SER A 65 3.32 -4.86 6.36
CA SER A 65 4.20 -4.91 7.54
C SER A 65 5.16 -3.73 7.63
N GLY A 66 5.78 -3.32 6.52
CA GLY A 66 6.71 -2.20 6.49
C GLY A 66 6.03 -0.85 6.75
N LEU A 67 4.78 -0.71 6.33
CA LEU A 67 3.99 0.51 6.51
C LEU A 67 2.97 0.42 7.64
N GLN A 68 3.06 -0.57 8.52
CA GLN A 68 2.07 -0.83 9.56
C GLN A 68 1.77 0.41 10.42
N ASP A 69 2.79 1.16 10.82
CA ASP A 69 2.64 2.38 11.62
C ASP A 69 1.82 3.48 10.91
N PHE A 70 1.69 3.41 9.58
CA PHE A 70 0.90 4.32 8.78
C PHE A 70 -0.52 3.81 8.52
N LEU A 71 -0.78 2.52 8.73
CA LEU A 71 -2.12 1.99 8.65
C LEU A 71 -2.77 2.29 10.00
N ASN A 72 -3.71 3.24 10.04
CA ASN A 72 -4.57 3.43 11.20
C ASN A 72 -5.50 2.22 11.31
N VAL A 73 -4.95 1.05 11.61
CA VAL A 73 -5.73 -0.10 12.04
C VAL A 73 -5.99 0.23 13.50
N PRO A 74 -7.23 0.58 13.90
CA PRO A 74 -7.54 0.48 15.32
C PRO A 74 -7.12 -0.94 15.68
N ASN A 75 -6.33 -1.12 16.75
CA ASN A 75 -6.24 -2.44 17.36
C ASN A 75 -7.68 -2.94 17.38
N LEU A 76 -7.95 -4.04 16.67
CA LEU A 76 -9.18 -4.78 16.91
C LEU A 76 -8.95 -5.33 18.32
N GLU A 77 -9.14 -4.46 19.30
CA GLU A 77 -9.31 -4.78 20.70
C GLU A 77 -10.37 -5.85 20.66
N SER A 78 -9.88 -7.10 20.79
CA SER A 78 -10.54 -8.27 21.30
C SER A 78 -11.94 -7.94 21.80
N THR A 79 -12.90 -7.83 20.89
CA THR A 79 -14.29 -7.62 21.26
C THR A 79 -14.92 -8.99 21.16
N PHE A 80 -14.88 -9.63 22.34
CA PHE A 80 -15.42 -10.93 22.77
C PHE A 80 -14.55 -12.17 22.59
#